data_AF-A0A7C2IZE2-F1
#
_entry.id   AF-A0A7C2IZE2-F1
#
_cell.length_a   1.000
_cell.length_b   1.000
_cell.length_c   1.000
_cell.angle_alpha   90.00
_cell.angle_beta   90.00
_cell.angle_gamma   90.00
#
_symmetry.space_group_name_H-M   'P 1'
#
loop_
_entity.id
_entity.type
_entity.pdbx_description
1 polymer ?
#
loop_
_entity_poly.entity_id
_entity_poly.type
_entity_poly.pdbx_seq_one_letter_code
_entity_poly.pdbx_strand_id
1 'polypeptide(L)'
;MAANVHPEEIRREIARHRQAIAELEAKLAASSGKPRGWPPPGFYTTFYVVAGLTLGIMGAITSFIFNVVGSLIVAQDPMLILRVFGTFFIGRDALTTDNLNFLMLVLLTHVIVGAVGGAVFHVVINRGFADISPAQKILYSALFGCAIWLVNFYGIISWLQPLLVGQAYILRLMPFWVAALTHIIYGLTLGLLQPLGRFIPYTPPTA
;
A
#
# COMPACT_ATOMS: atom_id res chain seq x y z
N MET A 1 17.09 30.77 -23.40
CA MET A 1 16.61 32.08 -22.91
C MET A 1 15.47 31.83 -21.93
N ALA A 2 15.76 31.79 -20.63
CA ALA A 2 14.71 31.79 -19.62
C ALA A 2 14.16 33.23 -19.53
N ALA A 3 12.85 33.41 -19.66
CA ALA A 3 12.24 34.72 -19.47
C ALA A 3 12.55 35.21 -18.04
N ASN A 4 13.13 36.41 -17.92
CA ASN A 4 13.33 37.08 -16.64
C ASN A 4 11.95 37.51 -16.10
N VAL A 5 11.23 36.58 -15.47
CA VAL A 5 9.97 36.89 -14.80
C VAL A 5 10.29 37.69 -13.54
N HIS A 6 9.81 38.93 -13.47
CA HIS A 6 10.08 39.80 -12.32
C HIS A 6 9.24 39.32 -11.11
N PRO A 7 9.81 39.20 -9.89
CA PRO A 7 9.06 38.74 -8.72
C PRO A 7 7.77 39.52 -8.43
N GLU A 8 7.73 40.81 -8.78
CA GLU A 8 6.55 41.67 -8.64
C GLU A 8 5.43 41.35 -9.63
N GLU A 9 5.76 40.78 -10.79
CA GLU A 9 4.77 40.29 -11.74
C GLU A 9 4.10 39.03 -11.19
N ILE A 10 4.89 38.08 -10.67
CA ILE A 10 4.38 36.86 -10.00
C ILE A 10 3.47 37.22 -8.82
N ARG A 11 3.86 38.17 -7.97
CA ARG A 11 3.03 38.62 -6.84
C ARG A 11 1.69 39.21 -7.29
N ARG A 12 1.70 40.01 -8.36
CA ARG A 12 0.48 40.57 -8.95
C ARG A 12 -0.41 39.49 -9.56
N GLU A 13 0.17 38.52 -10.25
CA GLU A 13 -0.54 37.35 -10.80
C GLU A 13 -1.21 36.52 -9.68
N ILE A 14 -0.47 36.23 -8.60
CA ILE A 14 -0.98 35.52 -7.42
C ILE A 14 -2.14 36.28 -6.78
N ALA A 15 -2.00 37.61 -6.59
CA ALA A 15 -3.06 38.43 -6.03
C ALA A 15 -4.32 38.41 -6.91
N ARG A 16 -4.16 38.52 -8.24
CA ARG A 16 -5.25 38.43 -9.21
C ARG A 16 -5.96 37.08 -9.14
N HIS A 17 -5.21 35.97 -9.09
CA HIS A 17 -5.79 34.62 -8.97
C HIS A 17 -6.53 34.42 -7.64
N ARG A 18 -5.97 34.89 -6.52
CA ARG A 18 -6.63 34.83 -5.20
C ARG A 18 -7.95 35.60 -5.20
N GLN A 19 -7.98 36.80 -5.77
CA GLN A 19 -9.20 37.58 -5.90
C GLN A 19 -10.23 36.86 -6.78
N ALA A 20 -9.82 36.35 -7.94
CA ALA A 20 -10.72 35.60 -8.83
C ALA A 20 -11.29 34.35 -8.16
N ILE A 21 -10.48 33.60 -7.39
CA ILE A 21 -10.94 32.45 -6.61
C ILE A 21 -11.97 32.88 -5.56
N ALA A 22 -11.68 33.93 -4.79
CA ALA A 22 -12.59 34.44 -3.76
C ALA A 22 -13.94 34.89 -4.35
N GLU A 23 -13.91 35.56 -5.51
CA GLU A 23 -15.13 35.94 -6.24
C GLU A 23 -15.94 34.72 -6.72
N LEU A 24 -15.26 33.68 -7.20
CA LEU A 24 -15.90 32.42 -7.62
C LEU A 24 -16.48 31.68 -6.42
N GLU A 25 -15.78 31.60 -5.29
CA GLU A 25 -16.27 31.00 -4.05
C GLU A 25 -17.49 31.75 -3.51
N ALA A 26 -17.48 33.10 -3.55
CA ALA A 26 -18.62 33.92 -3.17
C ALA A 26 -19.83 33.69 -4.10
N LYS A 27 -19.62 33.62 -5.41
CA LYS A 27 -20.67 33.28 -6.39
C LYS A 27 -21.23 31.88 -6.15
N LEU A 28 -20.35 30.92 -5.85
CA LEU A 28 -20.74 29.54 -5.55
C LEU A 28 -21.58 29.47 -4.26
N ALA A 29 -21.21 30.23 -3.23
CA ALA A 29 -21.96 30.34 -1.98
C ALA A 29 -23.32 31.05 -2.16
N ALA A 30 -23.41 32.01 -3.07
CA ALA A 30 -24.64 32.75 -3.39
C ALA A 30 -25.60 31.98 -4.32
N SER A 31 -25.10 31.00 -5.08
CA SER A 31 -25.94 30.18 -5.96
C SER A 31 -26.88 29.26 -5.14
N SER A 32 -28.18 29.31 -5.42
CA SER A 32 -29.27 28.72 -4.62
C SER A 32 -29.28 27.18 -4.54
N GLY A 33 -28.26 26.51 -5.05
CA GLY A 33 -27.98 25.11 -4.77
C GLY A 33 -26.65 25.03 -4.07
N LYS A 34 -26.63 24.94 -2.73
CA LYS A 34 -25.42 24.62 -1.97
C LYS A 34 -24.76 23.41 -2.66
N PRO A 35 -23.59 23.55 -3.32
CA PRO A 35 -22.85 22.38 -3.73
C PRO A 35 -22.51 21.65 -2.44
N ARG A 36 -22.99 20.42 -2.27
CA ARG A 36 -22.66 19.62 -1.08
C ARG A 36 -21.16 19.39 -1.08
N GLY A 37 -20.43 20.15 -0.25
CA GLY A 37 -19.02 19.90 0.06
C GLY A 37 -18.04 20.34 -1.02
N TRP A 38 -18.06 21.61 -1.43
CA TRP A 38 -16.87 22.24 -2.01
C TRP A 38 -16.09 22.98 -0.91
N PRO A 39 -14.77 22.76 -0.77
CA PRO A 39 -13.97 21.75 -1.47
C PRO A 39 -14.31 20.33 -0.99
N PRO A 40 -14.10 19.29 -1.83
CA PRO A 40 -14.47 17.93 -1.49
C PRO A 40 -13.64 17.43 -0.29
N PRO A 41 -14.26 16.78 0.71
CA PRO A 41 -13.57 16.32 1.93
C PRO A 41 -12.60 15.15 1.66
N GLY A 42 -12.72 14.51 0.50
CA GLY A 42 -11.86 13.41 0.04
C GLY A 42 -11.80 13.39 -1.48
N PHE A 43 -11.00 12.49 -2.04
CA PHE A 43 -10.87 12.36 -3.50
C PHE A 43 -11.63 11.14 -4.04
N TYR A 44 -11.58 10.93 -5.35
CA TYR A 44 -12.15 9.74 -6.00
C TYR A 44 -11.49 8.45 -5.49
N THR A 45 -12.25 7.36 -5.43
CA THR A 45 -11.75 6.04 -4.98
C THR A 45 -10.49 5.60 -5.72
N THR A 46 -10.43 5.89 -7.02
CA THR A 46 -9.30 5.56 -7.88
C THR A 46 -7.97 6.13 -7.35
N PHE A 47 -7.97 7.33 -6.77
CA PHE A 47 -6.77 7.89 -6.15
C PHE A 47 -6.31 7.04 -4.97
N TYR A 48 -7.23 6.68 -4.06
CA TYR A 48 -6.88 5.84 -2.92
C TYR A 48 -6.43 4.44 -3.34
N VAL A 49 -7.01 3.88 -4.42
CA VAL A 49 -6.56 2.62 -4.98
C VAL A 49 -5.13 2.74 -5.52
N VAL A 50 -4.83 3.73 -6.36
CA VAL A 50 -3.49 3.91 -6.94
C VAL A 50 -2.45 4.19 -5.86
N ALA A 51 -2.73 5.11 -4.94
CA ALA A 51 -1.84 5.39 -3.82
C ALA A 51 -1.61 4.12 -2.99
N GLY A 52 -2.68 3.37 -2.67
CA GLY A 52 -2.57 2.12 -1.93
C GLY A 52 -1.80 1.02 -2.68
N LEU A 53 -1.93 0.92 -4.00
CA LEU A 53 -1.11 0.00 -4.82
C LEU A 53 0.38 0.33 -4.65
N THR A 54 0.76 1.60 -4.76
CA THR A 54 2.15 2.05 -4.56
C THR A 54 2.64 1.72 -3.15
N LEU A 55 1.84 2.01 -2.12
CA LEU A 55 2.19 1.68 -0.73
C LEU A 55 2.34 0.16 -0.54
N GLY A 56 1.46 -0.63 -1.16
CA GLY A 56 1.49 -2.08 -1.14
C GLY A 56 2.75 -2.67 -1.78
N ILE A 57 3.23 -2.10 -2.89
CA ILE A 57 4.52 -2.46 -3.49
C ILE A 57 5.66 -2.21 -2.51
N MET A 58 5.70 -1.04 -1.87
CA MET A 58 6.74 -0.70 -0.89
C MET A 58 6.70 -1.65 0.30
N GLY A 59 5.51 -1.96 0.82
CA GLY A 59 5.33 -2.95 1.89
C GLY A 59 5.82 -4.35 1.49
N ALA A 60 5.53 -4.79 0.27
CA ALA A 60 5.95 -6.10 -0.23
C ALA A 60 7.47 -6.20 -0.38
N ILE A 61 8.11 -5.14 -0.86
CA ILE A 61 9.57 -5.03 -0.97
C ILE A 61 10.20 -5.04 0.43
N THR A 62 9.70 -4.23 1.37
CA THR A 62 10.24 -4.20 2.74
C THR A 62 10.12 -5.55 3.43
N SER A 63 8.97 -6.24 3.30
CA SER A 63 8.79 -7.55 3.91
C SER A 63 9.64 -8.64 3.24
N PHE A 64 9.88 -8.54 1.93
CA PHE A 64 10.80 -9.43 1.23
C PHE A 64 12.26 -9.21 1.69
N ILE A 65 12.71 -7.96 1.77
CA ILE A 65 14.04 -7.61 2.29
C ILE A 65 14.21 -8.11 3.73
N PHE A 66 13.18 -7.95 4.57
CA PHE A 66 13.18 -8.50 5.93
C PHE A 66 13.46 -10.01 5.95
N ASN A 67 12.85 -10.78 5.04
CA ASN A 67 13.12 -12.23 4.94
C ASN A 67 14.52 -12.53 4.44
N VAL A 68 15.01 -11.82 3.42
CA VAL A 68 16.37 -11.99 2.87
C VAL A 68 17.43 -11.69 3.93
N VAL A 69 17.27 -10.58 4.66
CA VAL A 69 18.20 -10.22 5.74
C VAL A 69 18.09 -11.21 6.90
N GLY A 70 16.86 -11.59 7.28
CA GLY A 70 16.61 -12.56 8.32
C GLY A 70 17.26 -13.91 8.04
N SER A 71 17.15 -14.42 6.80
CA SER A 71 17.77 -15.69 6.40
C SER A 71 19.29 -15.63 6.50
N LEU A 72 19.92 -14.52 6.10
CA LEU A 72 21.36 -14.32 6.21
C LEU A 72 21.83 -14.34 7.68
N ILE A 73 21.08 -13.72 8.59
CA ILE A 73 21.40 -13.70 10.03
C ILE A 73 21.40 -15.11 10.63
N VAL A 74 20.50 -15.98 10.18
CA VAL A 74 20.40 -17.38 10.66
C VAL A 74 21.12 -18.38 9.76
N ALA A 75 22.01 -17.91 8.86
CA ALA A 75 22.76 -18.73 7.92
C ALA A 75 21.90 -19.68 7.04
N GLN A 76 20.71 -19.22 6.65
CA GLN A 76 19.82 -19.89 5.71
C GLN A 76 19.93 -19.31 4.30
N ASP A 77 19.62 -20.14 3.30
CA ASP A 77 19.56 -19.72 1.89
C ASP A 77 18.52 -18.60 1.68
N PRO A 78 18.92 -17.40 1.23
CA PRO A 78 18.00 -16.30 0.96
C PRO A 78 16.96 -16.58 -0.12
N MET A 79 17.22 -17.51 -1.04
CA MET A 79 16.26 -17.88 -2.09
C MET A 79 15.23 -18.89 -1.61
N LEU A 80 15.40 -19.48 -0.43
CA LEU A 80 14.48 -20.47 0.11
C LEU A 80 13.04 -19.92 0.21
N ILE A 81 12.87 -18.64 0.59
CA ILE A 81 11.53 -18.03 0.68
C ILE A 81 10.80 -18.03 -0.67
N LEU A 82 11.52 -17.72 -1.76
CA LEU A 82 10.96 -17.74 -3.11
C LEU A 82 10.69 -19.15 -3.58
N ARG A 83 11.57 -20.10 -3.26
CA ARG A 83 11.33 -21.53 -3.56
C ARG A 83 10.10 -22.07 -2.82
N VAL A 84 9.93 -21.71 -1.54
CA VAL A 84 8.76 -22.08 -0.74
C VAL A 84 7.49 -21.46 -1.32
N PHE A 85 7.48 -20.18 -1.69
CA PHE A 85 6.32 -19.57 -2.37
C PHE A 85 6.07 -20.17 -3.76
N GLY A 86 7.13 -20.52 -4.48
CA GLY A 86 7.07 -21.18 -5.78
C GLY A 86 6.34 -22.52 -5.74
N THR A 87 6.29 -23.17 -4.58
CA THR A 87 5.50 -24.41 -4.41
C THR A 87 4.01 -24.23 -4.65
N PHE A 88 3.50 -22.99 -4.65
CA PHE A 88 2.12 -22.72 -5.06
C PHE A 88 1.88 -23.03 -6.55
N PHE A 89 2.90 -22.87 -7.41
CA PHE A 89 2.79 -23.04 -8.86
C PHE A 89 3.11 -24.45 -9.32
N ILE A 90 4.24 -25.00 -8.86
CA ILE A 90 4.79 -26.28 -9.36
C ILE A 90 5.03 -27.30 -8.25
N GLY A 91 4.48 -27.06 -7.05
CA GLY A 91 4.60 -27.98 -5.93
C GLY A 91 6.04 -28.19 -5.49
N ARG A 92 6.43 -29.44 -5.24
CA ARG A 92 7.74 -29.78 -4.66
C ARG A 92 8.92 -29.35 -5.53
N ASP A 93 8.76 -29.31 -6.85
CA ASP A 93 9.85 -29.03 -7.79
C ASP A 93 10.41 -27.61 -7.64
N ALA A 94 9.61 -26.69 -7.07
CA ALA A 94 10.07 -25.34 -6.75
C ALA A 94 11.17 -25.33 -5.67
N LEU A 95 11.27 -26.36 -4.82
CA LEU A 95 12.23 -26.41 -3.71
C LEU A 95 13.68 -26.63 -4.15
N THR A 96 13.87 -27.17 -5.35
CA THR A 96 15.19 -27.48 -5.92
C THR A 96 15.46 -26.68 -7.19
N THR A 97 14.60 -25.73 -7.55
CA THR A 97 14.77 -24.95 -8.77
C THR A 97 15.81 -23.85 -8.59
N ASP A 98 16.70 -23.73 -9.58
CA ASP A 98 17.65 -22.61 -9.71
C ASP A 98 17.29 -21.72 -10.93
N ASN A 99 16.11 -21.93 -11.50
CA ASN A 99 15.63 -21.15 -12.63
C ASN A 99 15.26 -19.73 -12.18
N LEU A 100 16.14 -18.77 -12.45
CA LEU A 100 15.96 -17.36 -12.08
C LEU A 100 14.72 -16.72 -12.69
N ASN A 101 14.30 -17.12 -13.90
CA ASN A 101 13.09 -16.60 -14.53
C ASN A 101 11.84 -17.02 -13.74
N PHE A 102 11.82 -18.26 -13.24
CA PHE A 102 10.74 -18.73 -12.38
C PHE A 102 10.74 -18.01 -11.03
N LEU A 103 11.91 -17.87 -10.38
CA LEU A 103 12.00 -17.16 -9.10
C LEU A 103 11.60 -15.68 -9.24
N MET A 104 11.92 -15.04 -10.37
CA MET A 104 11.48 -13.68 -10.69
C MET A 104 9.95 -13.60 -10.84
N LEU A 105 9.31 -14.58 -11.47
CA LEU A 105 7.84 -14.65 -11.55
C LEU A 105 7.21 -14.76 -10.15
N VAL A 106 7.79 -15.59 -9.27
CA VAL A 106 7.32 -15.74 -7.88
C VAL A 106 7.46 -14.41 -7.12
N LEU A 107 8.61 -13.74 -7.24
CA LEU A 107 8.84 -12.43 -6.64
C LEU A 107 7.84 -11.38 -7.16
N LEU A 108 7.61 -11.33 -8.47
CA LEU A 108 6.66 -10.40 -9.07
C LEU A 108 5.24 -10.67 -8.55
N THR A 109 4.85 -11.95 -8.42
CA THR A 109 3.55 -12.33 -7.85
C THR A 109 3.42 -11.85 -6.41
N HIS A 110 4.47 -12.03 -5.59
CA HIS A 110 4.50 -11.51 -4.21
C HIS A 110 4.28 -9.98 -4.17
N VAL A 111 4.96 -9.24 -5.06
CA VAL A 111 4.79 -7.78 -5.16
C VAL A 111 3.39 -7.40 -5.60
N ILE A 112 2.80 -8.07 -6.60
CA ILE A 112 1.44 -7.80 -7.08
C ILE A 112 0.41 -8.05 -5.98
N VAL A 113 0.49 -9.19 -5.29
CA VAL A 113 -0.43 -9.50 -4.17
C VAL A 113 -0.29 -8.46 -3.06
N GLY A 114 0.94 -8.07 -2.74
CA GLY A 114 1.20 -6.99 -1.78
C GLY A 114 0.66 -5.63 -2.25
N ALA A 115 0.74 -5.29 -3.53
CA ALA A 115 0.14 -4.09 -4.10
C ALA A 115 -1.38 -4.06 -3.88
N VAL A 116 -2.06 -5.16 -4.23
CA VAL A 116 -3.52 -5.29 -4.06
C VAL A 116 -3.91 -5.17 -2.59
N GLY A 117 -3.18 -5.82 -1.68
CA GLY A 117 -3.39 -5.67 -0.24
C GLY A 117 -3.27 -4.22 0.22
N GLY A 118 -2.30 -3.47 -0.32
CA GLY A 118 -2.08 -2.06 0.01
C GLY A 118 -3.22 -1.16 -0.50
N ALA A 119 -3.76 -1.46 -1.69
CA ALA A 119 -4.94 -0.79 -2.22
C ALA A 119 -6.16 -0.97 -1.31
N VAL A 120 -6.43 -2.20 -0.88
CA VAL A 120 -7.53 -2.51 0.05
C VAL A 120 -7.34 -1.77 1.36
N PHE A 121 -6.15 -1.86 1.97
CA PHE A 121 -5.81 -1.16 3.21
C PHE A 121 -6.06 0.36 3.09
N HIS A 122 -5.50 1.00 2.06
CA HIS A 122 -5.53 2.45 1.93
C HIS A 122 -6.94 2.96 1.68
N VAL A 123 -7.77 2.22 0.93
CA VAL A 123 -9.19 2.53 0.77
C VAL A 123 -9.93 2.41 2.10
N VAL A 124 -9.74 1.31 2.83
CA VAL A 124 -10.43 1.07 4.11
C VAL A 124 -10.06 2.11 5.15
N ILE A 125 -8.77 2.42 5.32
CA ILE A 125 -8.32 3.35 6.35
C ILE A 125 -8.80 4.78 6.08
N ASN A 126 -8.75 5.24 4.83
CA ASN A 126 -9.16 6.61 4.49
C ASN A 126 -10.69 6.78 4.45
N ARG A 127 -11.47 5.71 4.27
CA ARG A 127 -12.93 5.78 4.25
C ARG A 127 -13.59 5.48 5.60
N GLY A 128 -13.07 4.49 6.32
CA GLY A 128 -13.63 4.07 7.60
C GLY A 128 -13.01 4.75 8.81
N PHE A 129 -11.77 5.23 8.68
CA PHE A 129 -10.94 5.64 9.82
C PHE A 129 -10.12 6.90 9.52
N ALA A 130 -10.70 7.90 8.86
CA ALA A 130 -9.96 9.10 8.46
C ALA A 130 -9.35 9.87 9.64
N ASP A 131 -10.06 9.88 10.78
CA ASP A 131 -9.81 10.75 11.94
C ASP A 131 -9.05 10.08 13.09
N ILE A 132 -8.60 8.83 12.91
CA ILE A 132 -7.85 8.13 13.96
C ILE A 132 -6.43 8.71 14.10
N SER A 133 -5.88 8.61 15.31
CA SER A 133 -4.55 9.14 15.62
C SER A 133 -3.44 8.39 14.85
N PRO A 134 -2.26 9.01 14.64
CA PRO A 134 -1.14 8.33 13.97
C PRO A 134 -0.74 7.00 14.62
N ALA A 135 -0.74 6.94 15.96
CA ALA A 135 -0.44 5.70 16.69
C ALA A 135 -1.49 4.62 16.43
N GLN A 136 -2.78 4.99 16.38
CA GLN A 136 -3.85 4.06 16.02
C GLN A 136 -3.68 3.56 14.58
N LYS A 137 -3.27 4.41 13.63
CA LYS A 137 -2.99 3.97 12.25
C LYS A 137 -1.93 2.88 12.21
N ILE A 138 -0.82 3.06 12.92
CA ILE A 138 0.26 2.05 12.99
C ILE A 138 -0.28 0.74 13.57
N LEU A 139 -1.04 0.81 14.68
CA LEU A 139 -1.66 -0.37 15.30
C LEU A 139 -2.61 -1.10 14.34
N TYR A 140 -3.54 -0.38 13.70
CA TYR A 140 -4.47 -0.98 12.74
C TYR A 140 -3.77 -1.54 11.50
N SER A 141 -2.64 -0.97 11.11
CA SER A 141 -1.87 -1.48 9.98
C SER A 141 -1.15 -2.77 10.33
N ALA A 142 -0.60 -2.89 11.55
CA ALA A 142 -0.07 -4.15 12.05
C ALA A 142 -1.16 -5.23 12.16
N LEU A 143 -2.33 -4.88 12.70
CA LEU A 143 -3.49 -5.78 12.76
C LEU A 143 -3.97 -6.20 11.36
N PHE A 144 -3.96 -5.28 10.39
CA PHE A 144 -4.27 -5.59 9.01
C PHE A 144 -3.27 -6.58 8.40
N GLY A 145 -1.97 -6.40 8.67
CA GLY A 145 -0.93 -7.38 8.33
C GLY A 145 -1.25 -8.77 8.90
N CYS A 146 -1.53 -8.86 10.20
CA CYS A 146 -1.96 -10.11 10.83
C CYS A 146 -3.22 -10.70 10.18
N ALA A 147 -4.20 -9.86 9.82
CA ALA A 147 -5.42 -10.32 9.16
C ALA A 147 -5.13 -10.90 7.77
N ILE A 148 -4.28 -10.25 6.96
CA ILE A 148 -3.83 -10.81 5.67
C ILE A 148 -3.13 -12.14 5.89
N TRP A 149 -2.23 -12.24 6.87
CA TRP A 149 -1.55 -13.49 7.18
C TRP A 149 -2.55 -14.60 7.48
N LEU A 150 -3.51 -14.36 8.36
CA LEU A 150 -4.53 -15.35 8.73
C LEU A 150 -5.36 -15.78 7.52
N VAL A 151 -5.84 -14.83 6.73
CA VAL A 151 -6.66 -15.09 5.54
C VAL A 151 -5.85 -15.85 4.49
N ASN A 152 -4.62 -15.42 4.18
CA ASN A 152 -3.79 -16.07 3.18
C ASN A 152 -3.41 -17.49 3.58
N PHE A 153 -2.93 -17.69 4.81
CA PHE A 153 -2.38 -18.99 5.23
C PHE A 153 -3.49 -19.99 5.55
N TYR A 154 -4.49 -19.56 6.33
CA TYR A 154 -5.52 -20.47 6.84
C TYR A 154 -6.84 -20.37 6.08
N GLY A 155 -7.12 -19.23 5.44
CA GLY A 155 -8.31 -19.02 4.63
C GLY A 155 -8.16 -19.35 3.15
N ILE A 156 -6.93 -19.39 2.61
CA ILE A 156 -6.68 -19.66 1.17
C ILE A 156 -5.74 -20.86 1.02
N ILE A 157 -4.49 -20.74 1.47
CA ILE A 157 -3.42 -21.72 1.19
C ILE A 157 -3.73 -23.10 1.81
N SER A 158 -4.37 -23.14 2.97
CA SER A 158 -4.68 -24.38 3.71
C SER A 158 -5.46 -25.42 2.91
N TRP A 159 -6.28 -24.99 1.95
CA TRP A 159 -7.08 -25.88 1.10
C TRP A 159 -6.76 -25.71 -0.39
N LEU A 160 -6.46 -24.49 -0.85
CA LEU A 160 -6.20 -24.22 -2.26
C LEU A 160 -4.88 -24.83 -2.73
N GLN A 161 -3.81 -24.70 -1.93
CA GLN A 161 -2.52 -25.26 -2.34
C GLN A 161 -2.57 -26.79 -2.41
N PRO A 162 -3.14 -27.52 -1.42
CA PRO A 162 -3.38 -28.96 -1.55
C PRO A 162 -4.19 -29.34 -2.79
N LEU A 163 -5.23 -28.56 -3.13
CA LEU A 163 -6.05 -28.82 -4.31
C LEU A 163 -5.23 -28.70 -5.61
N LEU A 164 -4.30 -27.74 -5.68
CA LEU A 164 -3.51 -27.48 -6.89
C LEU A 164 -2.30 -28.41 -7.03
N VAL A 165 -1.60 -28.70 -5.93
CA VAL A 165 -0.28 -29.38 -5.97
C VAL A 165 -0.16 -30.55 -4.97
N GLY A 166 -1.29 -31.00 -4.40
CA GLY A 166 -1.39 -32.19 -3.56
C GLY A 166 -1.03 -31.98 -2.09
N GLN A 167 -0.31 -30.91 -1.71
CA GLN A 167 0.04 -30.61 -0.31
C GLN A 167 0.12 -29.11 -0.03
N ALA A 168 -0.13 -28.72 1.23
CA ALA A 168 0.08 -27.36 1.73
C ALA A 168 1.56 -27.11 2.08
N TYR A 169 2.43 -27.16 1.08
CA TYR A 169 3.88 -26.99 1.26
C TYR A 169 4.25 -25.72 2.03
N ILE A 170 3.58 -24.59 1.75
CA ILE A 170 3.87 -23.31 2.42
C ILE A 170 3.62 -23.43 3.92
N LEU A 171 2.50 -24.01 4.34
CA LEU A 171 2.17 -24.19 5.76
C LEU A 171 3.13 -25.14 6.49
N ARG A 172 3.68 -26.13 5.78
CA ARG A 172 4.59 -27.13 6.37
C ARG A 172 6.03 -26.63 6.47
N LEU A 173 6.47 -25.85 5.49
CA LEU A 173 7.86 -25.44 5.35
C LEU A 173 8.13 -24.06 5.95
N MET A 174 7.12 -23.19 6.03
CA MET A 174 7.26 -21.86 6.62
C MET A 174 6.83 -21.88 8.08
N PRO A 175 7.74 -21.58 9.03
CA PRO A 175 7.34 -21.42 10.42
C PRO A 175 6.28 -20.32 10.55
N PHE A 176 5.19 -20.62 11.24
CA PHE A 176 4.03 -19.72 11.30
C PHE A 176 4.40 -18.32 11.83
N TRP A 177 5.36 -18.23 12.75
CA TRP A 177 5.81 -16.97 13.33
C TRP A 177 6.62 -16.13 12.34
N VAL A 178 7.40 -16.74 11.43
CA VAL A 178 8.11 -16.03 10.35
C VAL A 178 7.10 -15.44 9.38
N ALA A 179 6.08 -16.23 9.01
CA ALA A 179 4.98 -15.76 8.16
C ALA A 179 4.25 -14.58 8.82
N ALA A 180 3.90 -14.69 10.10
CA ALA A 180 3.24 -13.64 10.85
C ALA A 180 4.10 -12.36 10.90
N LEU A 181 5.37 -12.46 11.28
CA LEU A 181 6.29 -11.31 11.32
C LEU A 181 6.43 -10.63 9.95
N THR A 182 6.55 -11.42 8.88
CA THR A 182 6.61 -10.89 7.50
C THR A 182 5.41 -10.00 7.18
N HIS A 183 4.20 -10.44 7.54
CA HIS A 183 2.98 -9.68 7.30
C HIS A 183 2.81 -8.51 8.27
N ILE A 184 3.28 -8.64 9.52
CA ILE A 184 3.33 -7.51 10.46
C ILE A 184 4.25 -6.42 9.91
N ILE A 185 5.45 -6.76 9.44
CA ILE A 185 6.38 -5.80 8.83
C ILE A 185 5.74 -5.14 7.61
N TYR A 186 5.11 -5.92 6.73
CA TYR A 186 4.33 -5.38 5.62
C TYR A 186 3.28 -4.36 6.09
N GLY A 187 2.46 -4.72 7.08
CA GLY A 187 1.43 -3.85 7.66
C GLY A 187 2.01 -2.58 8.28
N LEU A 188 3.08 -2.70 9.07
CA LEU A 188 3.78 -1.55 9.65
C LEU A 188 4.32 -0.60 8.57
N THR A 189 4.89 -1.13 7.49
CA THR A 189 5.33 -0.31 6.35
C THR A 189 4.17 0.48 5.74
N LEU A 190 3.00 -0.15 5.55
CA LEU A 190 1.82 0.56 5.07
C LEU A 190 1.43 1.70 6.02
N GLY A 191 1.37 1.43 7.33
CA GLY A 191 0.97 2.42 8.33
C GLY A 191 1.93 3.61 8.41
N LEU A 192 3.24 3.36 8.35
CA LEU A 192 4.28 4.38 8.36
C LEU A 192 4.24 5.25 7.10
N LEU A 193 4.01 4.65 5.93
CA LEU A 193 4.00 5.36 4.64
C LEU A 193 2.62 5.92 4.27
N GLN A 194 1.55 5.53 4.97
CA GLN A 194 0.16 5.97 4.74
C GLN A 194 0.01 7.49 4.54
N PRO A 195 0.68 8.36 5.32
CA PRO A 195 0.56 9.81 5.15
C PRO A 195 0.96 10.31 3.76
N LEU A 196 1.87 9.63 3.07
CA LEU A 196 2.32 10.00 1.72
C LEU A 196 1.21 9.85 0.66
N GLY A 197 0.25 8.97 0.91
CA GLY A 197 -0.90 8.73 0.02
C GLY A 197 -2.16 9.50 0.42
N ARG A 198 -2.09 10.43 1.38
CA ARG A 198 -3.26 11.15 1.89
C ARG A 198 -3.63 12.30 0.96
N PHE A 199 -4.92 12.39 0.62
CA PHE A 199 -5.46 13.59 -0.01
C PHE A 199 -5.55 14.71 1.03
N ILE A 200 -4.99 15.87 0.72
CA ILE A 200 -5.11 17.08 1.53
C ILE A 200 -6.13 17.97 0.82
N PRO A 201 -7.33 18.17 1.41
CA PRO A 201 -8.32 19.08 0.86
C PRO A 201 -7.76 20.49 0.72
N TYR A 202 -8.23 21.21 -0.28
CA TYR A 202 -7.94 22.63 -0.41
C TYR A 202 -8.47 23.38 0.81
N THR A 203 -7.64 24.24 1.41
CA THR A 203 -8.07 25.19 2.43
C THR A 203 -8.05 26.57 1.81
N PRO A 204 -9.21 27.27 1.72
CA PRO A 204 -9.25 28.63 1.24
C PRO A 204 -8.30 29.53 2.06
N PRO A 205 -7.58 30.47 1.45
CA PRO A 205 -6.80 31.45 2.18
C PRO A 205 -7.71 32.18 3.16
N THR A 206 -7.42 32.08 4.46
CA THR A 206 -8.06 32.93 5.46
C THR A 206 -7.69 34.39 5.15
N ALA A 207 -8.71 35.25 5.03
CA ALA A 207 -8.54 36.69 4.88
C ALA A 207 -7.82 37.31 6.08
#